data_AF-A0A8T6QG18-F1
#
_entry.id   AF-A0A8T6QG18-F1
#
_cell.length_a   1.000
_cell.length_b   1.000
_cell.length_c   1.000
_cell.angle_alpha   90.00
_cell.angle_beta   90.00
_cell.angle_gamma   90.00
#
_symmetry.space_group_name_H-M   'P 1'
#
loop_
_entity.id
_entity.type
_entity.pdbx_description
1 polymer ?
#
loop_
_entity_poly.entity_id
_entity_poly.type
_entity_poly.pdbx_seq_one_letter_code
_entity_poly.pdbx_strand_id
1 'polypeptide(L)'
;FGFEQFQNYTMTELREETEKSYLSRFKHAHGAGVYSHVRYLEGRFAPKSDPNKMQKLLFSVLRGYWEYLSAHMSMEWVHEKPLTISQVLDNLELVEPHGKCVELALVPHFIKRKPKNGEAYPHALLFKDLKNQAAILMDMLKSEPRLTGWIRGVDAAANEMHAPPELFCPLFRVLAKSGIAHFTYHVGEDFPHLISGIRSIDDALRFLPLRNGDRLGHCTAIGITPSIWKRSLPLSLSMTKETRLLDLVFIWRELRSHPELLRYASDAAIEAVRLAHKVFSLEEEVSITTLDQVFEMRGLLAESEGLLSELNEPLKPKSLWLEEYERARELVKTTGMKRPLKLYKQWLTSDNVRKQRAEYVEVALEYLPDEAVVALQQAVMAKMADRNIAIECPPTSNTRISQYRNVSEHHIFRWMGLPGEAIEGDVPMSICLGSDDPGIFAADLKSEFYHLFVVLTRKFGLSPADALRKVAEVNENGRIYRFHDVS
;
A
#
# COMPACT_ATOMS: atom_id res chain seq x y z
N PHE A 1 2.37 -15.68 -13.15
CA PHE A 1 3.56 -14.84 -13.43
C PHE A 1 3.80 -13.93 -12.24
N GLY A 2 5.06 -13.57 -11.96
CA GLY A 2 5.41 -12.33 -11.27
C GLY A 2 5.75 -12.45 -9.78
N PHE A 3 4.79 -12.20 -8.90
CA PHE A 3 5.08 -11.81 -7.52
C PHE A 3 5.63 -12.94 -6.64
N GLU A 4 5.12 -14.18 -6.75
CA GLU A 4 5.62 -15.30 -5.95
C GLU A 4 7.09 -15.63 -6.27
N GLN A 5 7.49 -15.52 -7.54
CA GLN A 5 8.88 -15.68 -7.96
C GLN A 5 9.75 -14.53 -7.45
N PHE A 6 9.27 -13.29 -7.55
CA PHE A 6 9.92 -12.12 -6.96
C PHE A 6 10.10 -12.27 -5.44
N GLN A 7 9.06 -12.70 -4.73
CA GLN A 7 9.09 -12.90 -3.28
C GLN A 7 10.15 -13.92 -2.88
N ASN A 8 10.30 -15.01 -3.62
CA ASN A 8 11.36 -16.00 -3.38
C ASN A 8 12.77 -15.40 -3.49
N TYR A 9 13.02 -14.46 -4.41
CA TYR A 9 14.29 -13.73 -4.48
C TYR A 9 14.50 -12.81 -3.28
N THR A 10 13.46 -12.12 -2.82
CA THR A 10 13.53 -11.24 -1.64
C THR A 10 13.74 -12.00 -0.32
N MET A 11 13.37 -13.28 -0.26
CA MET A 11 13.54 -14.14 0.93
C MET A 11 14.91 -14.83 1.03
N THR A 12 15.83 -14.55 0.11
CA THR A 12 17.20 -15.08 0.21
C THR A 12 17.97 -14.37 1.34
N GLU A 13 18.77 -15.12 2.12
CA GLU A 13 19.62 -14.58 3.21
C GLU A 13 20.70 -13.59 2.70
N LEU A 14 20.86 -13.46 1.38
CA LEU A 14 21.78 -12.53 0.73
C LEU A 14 21.58 -11.06 1.16
N ARG A 15 20.35 -10.67 1.53
CA ARG A 15 20.06 -9.31 2.03
C ARG A 15 20.66 -9.06 3.40
N GLU A 16 20.65 -10.04 4.31
CA GLU A 16 21.04 -9.85 5.72
C GLU A 16 22.53 -9.49 5.86
N GLU A 17 23.40 -10.09 5.04
CA GLU A 17 24.83 -9.80 5.04
C GLU A 17 25.14 -8.37 4.55
N THR A 18 24.35 -7.86 3.59
CA THR A 18 24.47 -6.49 3.09
C THR A 18 23.86 -5.43 4.02
N GLU A 19 23.02 -5.83 4.98
CA GLU A 19 22.36 -4.94 5.95
C GLU A 19 23.18 -4.71 7.23
N LYS A 20 24.40 -5.24 7.30
CA LYS A 20 25.36 -4.94 8.38
C LYS A 20 25.88 -3.49 8.34
N SER A 21 25.96 -2.90 7.14
CA SER A 21 26.27 -1.48 6.92
C SER A 21 25.46 -0.95 5.74
N TYR A 22 24.91 0.27 5.89
CA TYR A 22 24.09 0.90 4.86
C TYR A 22 24.86 1.87 3.94
N LEU A 23 26.16 2.10 4.19
CA LEU A 23 27.00 3.03 3.43
C LEU A 23 27.00 2.73 1.92
N SER A 24 27.08 1.45 1.55
CA SER A 24 27.08 1.01 0.15
C SER A 24 25.78 1.39 -0.58
N ARG A 25 24.63 1.33 0.10
CA ARG A 25 23.33 1.70 -0.47
C ARG A 25 23.25 3.20 -0.74
N PHE A 26 23.75 4.04 0.17
CA PHE A 26 23.83 5.48 -0.06
C PHE A 26 24.79 5.85 -1.19
N LYS A 27 25.96 5.19 -1.27
CA LYS A 27 26.90 5.38 -2.41
C LYS A 27 26.26 4.97 -3.74
N HIS A 28 25.52 3.87 -3.76
CA HIS A 28 24.79 3.45 -4.96
C HIS A 28 23.75 4.49 -5.38
N ALA A 29 22.94 4.98 -4.44
CA ALA A 29 21.94 6.03 -4.71
C ALA A 29 22.58 7.35 -5.16
N HIS A 30 23.76 7.69 -4.62
CA HIS A 30 24.53 8.88 -5.02
C HIS A 30 24.99 8.80 -6.48
N GLY A 31 25.49 7.63 -6.90
CA GLY A 31 26.16 7.47 -8.18
C GLY A 31 27.63 7.91 -8.12
N ALA A 32 28.22 8.16 -9.29
CA ALA A 32 29.66 8.46 -9.43
C ALA A 32 29.98 9.97 -9.52
N GLY A 33 28.95 10.83 -9.43
CA GLY A 33 29.09 12.28 -9.58
C GLY A 33 29.56 12.98 -8.30
N VAL A 34 29.75 14.29 -8.39
CA VAL A 34 29.95 15.18 -7.22
C VAL A 34 28.61 15.46 -6.51
N TYR A 35 27.53 15.47 -7.29
CA TYR A 35 26.16 15.63 -6.82
C TYR A 35 25.45 14.29 -6.95
N SER A 36 24.65 13.96 -5.94
CA SER A 36 23.80 12.78 -5.96
C SER A 36 22.84 12.79 -7.15
N HIS A 37 22.71 11.66 -7.84
CA HIS A 37 21.68 11.47 -8.88
C HIS A 37 20.25 11.53 -8.32
N VAL A 38 20.10 11.24 -7.02
CA VAL A 38 18.82 11.26 -6.30
C VAL A 38 18.91 12.31 -5.20
N ARG A 39 18.02 13.32 -5.24
CA ARG A 39 17.97 14.34 -4.19
C ARG A 39 17.27 13.84 -2.94
N TYR A 40 16.12 13.20 -3.08
CA TYR A 40 15.31 12.73 -1.95
C TYR A 40 15.22 11.20 -1.99
N LEU A 41 15.63 10.54 -0.91
CA LEU A 41 15.57 9.08 -0.78
C LEU A 41 14.73 8.69 0.42
N GLU A 42 13.78 7.80 0.18
CA GLU A 42 12.90 7.26 1.19
C GLU A 42 13.26 5.79 1.44
N GLY A 43 14.06 5.57 2.48
CA GLY A 43 14.52 4.25 2.88
C GLY A 43 13.42 3.47 3.60
N ARG A 44 12.98 2.36 3.02
CA ARG A 44 12.01 1.45 3.66
C ARG A 44 12.73 0.43 4.54
N PHE A 45 12.21 0.18 5.74
CA PHE A 45 12.74 -0.85 6.63
C PHE A 45 11.62 -1.64 7.32
N ALA A 46 11.81 -2.94 7.52
CA ALA A 46 10.82 -3.76 8.22
C ALA A 46 10.93 -3.58 9.74
N PRO A 47 9.88 -3.12 10.45
CA PRO A 47 9.86 -3.02 11.90
C PRO A 47 10.22 -4.35 12.58
N LYS A 48 11.02 -4.29 13.65
CA LYS A 48 11.41 -5.47 14.42
C LYS A 48 10.55 -5.63 15.67
N SER A 49 10.24 -6.88 16.01
CA SER A 49 9.46 -7.23 17.21
C SER A 49 10.31 -7.28 18.49
N ASP A 50 11.62 -7.03 18.39
CA ASP A 50 12.55 -6.96 19.52
C ASP A 50 13.14 -5.53 19.59
N PRO A 51 13.08 -4.86 20.75
CA PRO A 51 13.56 -3.49 20.90
C PRO A 51 15.04 -3.29 20.55
N ASN A 52 15.90 -4.22 20.96
CA ASN A 52 17.35 -4.13 20.71
C ASN A 52 17.65 -4.29 19.22
N LYS A 53 16.95 -5.22 18.54
CA LYS A 53 17.06 -5.38 17.08
C LYS A 53 16.56 -4.14 16.33
N MET A 54 15.47 -3.52 16.79
CA MET A 54 14.96 -2.27 16.19
C MET A 54 15.98 -1.13 16.34
N GLN A 55 16.50 -0.93 17.56
CA GLN A 55 17.49 0.10 17.84
C GLN A 55 18.77 -0.12 17.02
N LYS A 56 19.26 -1.36 16.95
CA LYS A 56 20.43 -1.71 16.14
C LYS A 56 20.21 -1.40 14.66
N LEU A 57 19.03 -1.72 14.12
CA LEU A 57 18.69 -1.44 12.72
C LEU A 57 18.73 0.06 12.43
N LEU A 58 17.99 0.86 13.21
CA LEU A 58 17.94 2.31 13.01
C LEU A 58 19.31 2.97 13.20
N PHE A 59 20.09 2.52 14.19
CA PHE A 59 21.47 2.94 14.36
C PHE A 59 22.32 2.63 13.13
N SER A 60 22.29 1.41 12.60
CA SER A 60 23.06 1.03 11.41
C SER A 60 22.70 1.85 10.17
N VAL A 61 21.41 2.17 9.98
CA VAL A 61 20.94 2.99 8.86
C VAL A 61 21.45 4.43 9.00
N LEU A 62 21.17 5.09 10.13
CA LEU A 62 21.54 6.49 10.36
C LEU A 62 23.06 6.66 10.40
N ARG A 63 23.79 5.72 11.01
CA ARG A 63 25.26 5.72 11.00
C ARG A 63 25.80 5.58 9.59
N GLY A 64 25.25 4.68 8.78
CA GLY A 64 25.65 4.53 7.37
C GLY A 64 25.41 5.82 6.56
N TYR A 65 24.33 6.55 6.87
CA TYR A 65 24.04 7.85 6.27
C TYR A 65 25.05 8.92 6.70
N TRP A 66 25.37 8.99 7.99
CA TRP A 66 26.42 9.88 8.52
C TRP A 66 27.80 9.59 7.91
N GLU A 67 28.20 8.32 7.81
CA GLU A 67 29.46 7.90 7.16
C GLU A 67 29.49 8.33 5.69
N TYR A 68 28.35 8.25 5.00
CA TYR A 68 28.20 8.71 3.63
C TYR A 68 28.36 10.24 3.52
N LEU A 69 27.71 11.02 4.38
CA LEU A 69 27.81 12.49 4.39
C LEU A 69 29.24 12.95 4.70
N SER A 70 29.89 12.30 5.67
CA SER A 70 31.27 12.59 6.08
C SER A 70 32.28 12.43 4.95
N ALA A 71 31.99 11.55 3.98
CA ALA A 71 32.84 11.38 2.80
C ALA A 71 32.67 12.48 1.74
N HIS A 72 31.59 13.27 1.81
CA HIS A 72 31.23 14.27 0.79
C HIS A 72 31.19 15.70 1.33
N MET A 73 31.24 15.90 2.65
CA MET A 73 31.11 17.20 3.31
C MET A 73 32.30 17.46 4.25
N SER A 74 32.81 18.69 4.24
CA SER A 74 33.83 19.13 5.20
C SER A 74 33.11 19.83 6.35
N MET A 75 33.06 19.16 7.50
CA MET A 75 32.34 19.59 8.68
C MET A 75 33.08 19.16 9.95
N GLU A 76 32.96 19.95 11.02
CA GLU A 76 33.41 19.55 12.36
C GLU A 76 32.31 18.73 13.03
N TRP A 77 32.49 17.40 13.05
CA TRP A 77 31.54 16.48 13.68
C TRP A 77 31.69 16.48 15.20
N VAL A 78 30.57 16.47 15.92
CA VAL A 78 30.53 16.39 17.40
C VAL A 78 31.17 15.09 17.89
N HIS A 79 30.84 13.98 17.22
CA HIS A 79 31.32 12.65 17.56
C HIS A 79 32.03 12.04 16.35
N GLU A 80 33.35 11.84 16.43
CA GLU A 80 34.13 11.24 15.32
C GLU A 80 33.75 9.78 15.02
N LYS A 81 33.24 9.05 16.01
CA LYS A 81 32.83 7.64 15.89
C LYS A 81 31.57 7.41 16.74
N PRO A 82 30.39 7.86 16.28
CA PRO A 82 29.16 7.71 17.06
C PRO A 82 28.81 6.22 17.24
N LEU A 83 28.54 5.83 18.49
CA LEU A 83 28.24 4.46 18.91
C LEU A 83 26.77 4.28 19.33
N THR A 84 26.01 5.37 19.45
CA THR A 84 24.58 5.37 19.79
C THR A 84 23.77 6.18 18.78
N ILE A 85 22.46 5.94 18.74
CA ILE A 85 21.55 6.71 17.88
C ILE A 85 21.65 8.21 18.21
N SER A 86 21.60 8.58 19.50
CA SER A 86 21.66 9.99 19.90
C SER A 86 22.94 10.68 19.45
N GLN A 87 24.10 10.01 19.54
CA GLN A 87 25.37 10.56 19.03
C GLN A 87 25.37 10.73 17.50
N VAL A 88 24.73 9.82 16.76
CA VAL A 88 24.57 9.99 15.30
C VAL A 88 23.65 11.18 15.02
N LEU A 89 22.57 11.35 15.77
CA LEU A 89 21.65 12.47 15.60
C LEU A 89 22.29 13.81 15.92
N ASP A 90 23.09 13.91 16.99
CA ASP A 90 23.85 15.13 17.34
C ASP A 90 24.71 15.59 16.14
N ASN A 91 25.34 14.65 15.43
CA ASN A 91 26.08 14.94 14.22
C ASN A 91 25.17 15.37 13.06
N LEU A 92 24.09 14.62 12.81
CA LEU A 92 23.19 14.86 11.67
C LEU A 92 22.41 16.18 11.79
N GLU A 93 22.18 16.71 12.99
CA GLU A 93 21.57 18.03 13.21
C GLU A 93 22.42 19.19 12.71
N LEU A 94 23.72 19.00 12.50
CA LEU A 94 24.60 20.02 11.94
C LEU A 94 24.58 20.08 10.41
N VAL A 95 23.89 19.13 9.76
CA VAL A 95 24.02 18.90 8.32
C VAL A 95 22.88 19.52 7.54
N GLU A 96 23.24 20.36 6.59
CA GLU A 96 22.37 20.73 5.47
C GLU A 96 22.99 20.24 4.16
N PRO A 97 22.43 19.21 3.49
CA PRO A 97 23.05 18.61 2.30
C PRO A 97 23.18 19.54 1.08
N HIS A 98 22.48 20.67 1.03
CA HIS A 98 22.50 21.68 -0.05
C HIS A 98 22.39 21.08 -1.47
N GLY A 99 21.69 19.96 -1.63
CA GLY A 99 21.56 19.23 -2.90
C GLY A 99 22.81 18.49 -3.40
N LYS A 100 23.94 18.53 -2.66
CA LYS A 100 25.13 17.73 -2.98
C LYS A 100 24.91 16.26 -2.66
N CYS A 101 24.35 16.01 -1.48
CA CYS A 101 24.05 14.67 -0.99
C CYS A 101 22.56 14.39 -1.02
N VAL A 102 22.21 13.11 -1.08
CA VAL A 102 20.84 12.66 -0.89
C VAL A 102 20.31 13.04 0.49
N GLU A 103 19.06 13.47 0.55
CA GLU A 103 18.29 13.76 1.75
C GLU A 103 17.48 12.52 2.12
N LEU A 104 17.68 12.00 3.33
CA LEU A 104 17.10 10.73 3.77
C LEU A 104 15.80 10.93 4.58
N ALA A 105 14.77 10.21 4.20
CA ALA A 105 13.61 9.93 5.03
C ALA A 105 13.45 8.40 5.17
N LEU A 106 12.84 7.95 6.25
CA LEU A 106 12.62 6.54 6.57
C LEU A 106 11.13 6.24 6.67
N VAL A 107 10.77 5.06 6.16
CA VAL A 107 9.39 4.57 6.12
C VAL A 107 9.37 3.15 6.72
N PRO A 108 8.82 2.94 7.94
CA PRO A 108 8.62 1.62 8.50
C PRO A 108 7.60 0.87 7.66
N HIS A 109 8.02 -0.30 7.20
CA HIS A 109 7.34 -1.11 6.19
C HIS A 109 6.80 -2.39 6.82
N PHE A 110 5.53 -2.39 7.20
CA PHE A 110 4.87 -3.51 7.88
C PHE A 110 4.57 -4.67 6.92
N ILE A 111 4.94 -5.90 7.30
CA ILE A 111 4.96 -7.03 6.37
C ILE A 111 3.65 -7.84 6.41
N LYS A 112 2.99 -7.95 5.25
CA LYS A 112 1.80 -8.78 5.00
C LYS A 112 2.12 -10.27 5.11
N ARG A 113 1.30 -11.02 5.86
CA ARG A 113 1.46 -12.46 6.08
C ARG A 113 0.10 -13.16 6.12
N LYS A 114 0.04 -14.36 5.53
CA LYS A 114 -1.13 -15.25 5.58
C LYS A 114 -1.52 -15.56 7.03
N PRO A 115 -2.81 -15.78 7.32
CA PRO A 115 -3.23 -16.22 8.64
C PRO A 115 -2.67 -17.63 8.93
N LYS A 116 -2.42 -17.95 10.19
CA LYS A 116 -2.00 -19.29 10.62
C LYS A 116 -3.19 -20.15 11.01
N ASN A 117 -3.04 -21.47 10.90
CA ASN A 117 -4.06 -22.42 11.37
C ASN A 117 -4.26 -22.28 12.89
N GLY A 118 -5.51 -22.35 13.34
CA GLY A 118 -5.87 -22.28 14.76
C GLY A 118 -5.94 -20.88 15.36
N GLU A 119 -5.84 -19.81 14.55
CA GLU A 119 -6.05 -18.45 15.03
C GLU A 119 -7.50 -18.21 15.47
N ALA A 120 -7.66 -17.46 16.58
CA ALA A 120 -8.97 -17.10 17.12
C ALA A 120 -9.82 -16.27 16.14
N TYR A 121 -9.17 -15.51 15.26
CA TYR A 121 -9.73 -14.82 14.09
C TYR A 121 -8.65 -14.63 13.03
N PRO A 122 -9.01 -14.46 11.74
CA PRO A 122 -8.02 -14.31 10.67
C PRO A 122 -6.99 -13.22 10.99
N HIS A 123 -5.71 -13.56 10.89
CA HIS A 123 -4.57 -12.67 11.14
C HIS A 123 -4.35 -12.23 12.59
N ALA A 124 -4.95 -12.91 13.57
CA ALA A 124 -4.77 -12.55 14.99
C ALA A 124 -3.29 -12.50 15.42
N LEU A 125 -2.46 -13.46 14.99
CA LEU A 125 -1.03 -13.46 15.35
C LEU A 125 -0.26 -12.38 14.58
N LEU A 126 -0.59 -12.16 13.31
CA LEU A 126 0.00 -11.06 12.54
C LEU A 126 -0.31 -9.72 13.24
N PHE A 127 -1.56 -9.49 13.60
CA PHE A 127 -1.97 -8.24 14.23
C PHE A 127 -1.32 -8.04 15.61
N LYS A 128 -1.14 -9.12 16.39
CA LYS A 128 -0.36 -9.08 17.63
C LYS A 128 1.08 -8.62 17.39
N ASP A 129 1.74 -9.15 16.36
CA ASP A 129 3.10 -8.73 16.00
C ASP A 129 3.14 -7.25 15.56
N LEU A 130 2.16 -6.81 14.76
CA LEU A 130 2.04 -5.42 14.31
C LEU A 130 1.88 -4.45 15.50
N LYS A 131 1.02 -4.78 16.48
CA LYS A 131 0.85 -3.99 17.71
C LYS A 131 2.15 -3.87 18.50
N ASN A 132 2.90 -4.98 18.63
CA ASN A 132 4.18 -4.99 19.33
C ASN A 132 5.24 -4.14 18.60
N GLN A 133 5.33 -4.27 17.28
CA GLN A 133 6.23 -3.45 16.45
C GLN A 133 5.90 -1.96 16.55
N ALA A 134 4.61 -1.60 16.51
CA ALA A 134 4.18 -0.22 16.69
C ALA A 134 4.48 0.30 18.09
N ALA A 135 4.27 -0.51 19.15
CA ALA A 135 4.60 -0.11 20.51
C ALA A 135 6.10 0.22 20.65
N ILE A 136 6.98 -0.64 20.13
CA ILE A 136 8.43 -0.41 20.12
C ILE A 136 8.77 0.88 19.36
N LEU A 137 8.20 1.07 18.17
CA LEU A 137 8.43 2.28 17.37
C LEU A 137 7.99 3.54 18.11
N MET A 138 6.78 3.55 18.68
CA MET A 138 6.25 4.68 19.42
C MET A 138 7.07 4.99 20.68
N ASP A 139 7.53 3.97 21.41
CA ASP A 139 8.41 4.15 22.57
C ASP A 139 9.78 4.73 22.18
N MET A 140 10.31 4.35 21.01
CA MET A 140 11.53 4.96 20.47
C MET A 140 11.31 6.43 20.08
N LEU A 141 10.24 6.76 19.36
CA LEU A 141 9.90 8.14 19.00
C LEU A 141 9.66 9.01 20.24
N LYS A 142 9.13 8.43 21.32
CA LYS A 142 8.94 9.13 22.59
C LYS A 142 10.24 9.36 23.35
N SER A 143 11.16 8.39 23.33
CA SER A 143 12.44 8.49 24.04
C SER A 143 13.48 9.33 23.30
N GLU A 144 13.42 9.37 21.97
CA GLU A 144 14.27 10.20 21.11
C GLU A 144 13.40 10.92 20.05
N PRO A 145 12.74 12.05 20.41
CA PRO A 145 11.81 12.77 19.53
C PRO A 145 12.40 13.24 18.20
N ARG A 146 13.71 13.47 18.14
CA ARG A 146 14.44 13.84 16.92
C ARG A 146 14.27 12.80 15.80
N LEU A 147 13.99 11.54 16.13
CA LEU A 147 13.71 10.49 15.15
C LEU A 147 12.46 10.79 14.29
N THR A 148 11.54 11.65 14.74
CA THR A 148 10.39 12.08 13.92
C THR A 148 10.79 12.91 12.71
N GLY A 149 11.96 13.54 12.72
CA GLY A 149 12.54 14.19 11.53
C GLY A 149 13.02 13.20 10.47
N TRP A 150 13.26 11.93 10.85
CA TRP A 150 13.77 10.89 9.97
C TRP A 150 12.70 9.86 9.61
N ILE A 151 11.85 9.46 10.54
CA ILE A 151 10.77 8.50 10.32
C ILE A 151 9.51 9.27 9.91
N ARG A 152 9.29 9.36 8.60
CA ARG A 152 8.35 10.33 8.00
C ARG A 152 7.10 9.70 7.41
N GLY A 153 7.18 8.44 6.98
CA GLY A 153 6.06 7.70 6.41
C GLY A 153 5.74 6.44 7.19
N VAL A 154 4.61 5.79 6.89
CA VAL A 154 4.32 4.38 7.24
C VAL A 154 3.86 3.66 5.98
N ASP A 155 4.24 2.39 5.84
CA ASP A 155 3.85 1.55 4.72
C ASP A 155 3.48 0.13 5.14
N ALA A 156 2.78 -0.60 4.27
CA ALA A 156 2.66 -2.05 4.35
C ALA A 156 2.78 -2.72 2.96
N ALA A 157 3.63 -3.74 2.86
CA ALA A 157 3.76 -4.58 1.65
C ALA A 157 4.24 -6.00 1.95
N ALA A 158 5.04 -6.58 1.05
CA ALA A 158 5.01 -7.98 0.68
C ALA A 158 3.72 -8.35 -0.07
N ASN A 159 3.51 -9.65 -0.28
CA ASN A 159 2.45 -10.17 -1.13
C ASN A 159 1.07 -9.61 -0.74
N GLU A 160 0.42 -8.92 -1.68
CA GLU A 160 -0.86 -8.26 -1.45
C GLU A 160 -1.98 -9.26 -1.15
N MET A 161 -1.92 -10.46 -1.74
CA MET A 161 -2.90 -11.52 -1.49
C MET A 161 -2.77 -12.14 -0.09
N HIS A 162 -1.71 -11.83 0.65
CA HIS A 162 -1.52 -12.37 2.00
C HIS A 162 -2.34 -11.66 3.06
N ALA A 163 -2.59 -10.36 2.94
CA ALA A 163 -3.33 -9.60 3.93
C ALA A 163 -3.94 -8.33 3.32
N PRO A 164 -5.24 -8.07 3.53
CA PRO A 164 -5.94 -6.97 2.87
C PRO A 164 -5.74 -5.63 3.60
N PRO A 165 -6.07 -4.48 2.96
CA PRO A 165 -5.88 -3.14 3.54
C PRO A 165 -6.58 -2.92 4.88
N GLU A 166 -7.82 -3.42 5.04
CA GLU A 166 -8.60 -3.26 6.27
C GLU A 166 -7.92 -3.83 7.52
N LEU A 167 -7.01 -4.81 7.38
CA LEU A 167 -6.29 -5.38 8.52
C LEU A 167 -5.34 -4.35 9.16
N PHE A 168 -4.74 -3.50 8.33
CA PHE A 168 -3.75 -2.49 8.74
C PHE A 168 -4.41 -1.19 9.19
N CYS A 169 -5.70 -1.05 8.95
CA CYS A 169 -6.47 0.14 9.23
C CYS A 169 -6.39 0.63 10.70
N PRO A 170 -6.60 -0.23 11.73
CA PRO A 170 -6.41 0.22 13.12
C PRO A 170 -4.97 0.61 13.45
N LEU A 171 -3.99 -0.14 12.92
CA LEU A 171 -2.57 0.16 13.09
C LEU A 171 -2.20 1.54 12.52
N PHE A 172 -2.62 1.83 11.29
CA PHE A 172 -2.34 3.09 10.62
C PHE A 172 -2.99 4.26 11.38
N ARG A 173 -4.22 4.11 11.87
CA ARG A 173 -4.88 5.15 12.69
C ARG A 173 -4.14 5.45 13.98
N VAL A 174 -3.57 4.43 14.62
CA VAL A 174 -2.77 4.59 15.85
C VAL A 174 -1.45 5.31 15.54
N LEU A 175 -0.74 4.90 14.48
CA LEU A 175 0.52 5.53 14.07
C LEU A 175 0.33 6.97 13.57
N ALA A 176 -0.82 7.28 12.96
CA ALA A 176 -1.17 8.65 12.56
C ALA A 176 -1.32 9.60 13.75
N LYS A 177 -1.51 9.06 14.96
CA LYS A 177 -1.55 9.82 16.22
C LYS A 177 -0.22 9.82 16.95
N SER A 178 0.77 9.03 16.51
CA SER A 178 2.09 8.96 17.14
C SER A 178 3.08 10.01 16.60
N GLY A 179 2.65 10.89 15.70
CA GLY A 179 3.46 11.97 15.12
C GLY A 179 4.09 11.65 13.77
N ILE A 180 3.83 10.48 13.17
CA ILE A 180 4.28 10.19 11.81
C ILE A 180 3.37 10.94 10.81
N ALA A 181 3.98 11.67 9.90
CA ALA A 181 3.28 12.64 9.05
C ALA A 181 2.56 12.01 7.87
N HIS A 182 3.19 11.02 7.22
CA HIS A 182 2.75 10.50 5.93
C HIS A 182 2.45 9.01 5.96
N PHE A 183 1.63 8.58 5.01
CA PHE A 183 1.23 7.19 4.82
C PHE A 183 1.34 6.81 3.34
N THR A 184 1.79 5.58 3.13
CA THR A 184 1.71 4.90 1.84
C THR A 184 1.26 3.46 2.08
N TYR A 185 0.81 2.80 1.03
CA TYR A 185 0.38 1.40 1.11
C TYR A 185 0.50 0.76 -0.26
N HIS A 186 1.19 -0.38 -0.37
CA HIS A 186 1.26 -1.12 -1.62
C HIS A 186 -0.05 -1.83 -1.90
N VAL A 187 -0.71 -1.50 -3.01
CA VAL A 187 -1.99 -2.08 -3.38
C VAL A 187 -2.27 -2.02 -4.88
N GLY A 188 -2.95 -3.05 -5.37
CA GLY A 188 -3.39 -3.17 -6.75
C GLY A 188 -2.27 -3.55 -7.71
N GLU A 189 -1.19 -4.18 -7.23
CA GLU A 189 -0.17 -4.82 -8.08
C GLU A 189 -0.47 -6.29 -8.35
N ASP A 190 -0.85 -7.04 -7.30
CA ASP A 190 -1.06 -8.50 -7.35
C ASP A 190 -2.44 -8.86 -6.79
N PHE A 191 -3.25 -9.53 -7.60
CA PHE A 191 -4.66 -9.77 -7.31
C PHE A 191 -5.21 -10.95 -8.12
N PRO A 192 -6.23 -11.66 -7.61
CA PRO A 192 -6.80 -12.82 -8.30
C PRO A 192 -7.64 -12.46 -9.54
N HIS A 193 -8.21 -11.25 -9.58
CA HIS A 193 -8.96 -10.73 -10.72
C HIS A 193 -8.84 -9.20 -10.76
N LEU A 194 -8.90 -8.58 -11.95
CA LEU A 194 -8.74 -7.13 -12.12
C LEU A 194 -9.68 -6.32 -11.22
N ILE A 195 -10.95 -6.71 -11.16
CA ILE A 195 -11.95 -6.15 -10.24
C ILE A 195 -11.52 -6.27 -8.77
N SER A 196 -10.92 -7.39 -8.35
CA SER A 196 -10.38 -7.52 -7.00
C SER A 196 -9.23 -6.55 -6.74
N GLY A 197 -8.36 -6.32 -7.73
CA GLY A 197 -7.28 -5.33 -7.64
C GLY A 197 -7.81 -3.90 -7.51
N ILE A 198 -8.82 -3.54 -8.31
CA ILE A 198 -9.48 -2.23 -8.25
C ILE A 198 -10.15 -2.05 -6.88
N ARG A 199 -10.89 -3.06 -6.41
CA ARG A 199 -11.51 -3.05 -5.08
C ARG A 199 -10.48 -2.92 -3.97
N SER A 200 -9.35 -3.61 -4.04
CA SER A 200 -8.31 -3.49 -3.01
C SER A 200 -7.79 -2.05 -2.88
N ILE A 201 -7.68 -1.31 -4.00
CA ILE A 201 -7.34 0.11 -3.97
C ILE A 201 -8.48 0.93 -3.34
N ASP A 202 -9.76 0.65 -3.67
CA ASP A 202 -10.91 1.27 -2.96
C ASP A 202 -10.89 0.99 -1.46
N ASP A 203 -10.59 -0.24 -1.06
CA ASP A 203 -10.49 -0.66 0.34
C ASP A 203 -9.37 0.10 1.06
N ALA A 204 -8.21 0.30 0.41
CA ALA A 204 -7.14 1.12 0.96
C ALA A 204 -7.59 2.57 1.18
N LEU A 205 -8.24 3.18 0.20
CA LEU A 205 -8.80 4.53 0.34
C LEU A 205 -9.88 4.60 1.41
N ARG A 206 -10.73 3.58 1.51
CA ARG A 206 -11.86 3.55 2.44
C ARG A 206 -11.43 3.39 3.88
N PHE A 207 -10.49 2.49 4.14
CA PHE A 207 -10.15 2.09 5.50
C PHE A 207 -8.91 2.79 6.05
N LEU A 208 -7.87 2.97 5.23
CA LEU A 208 -6.64 3.59 5.72
C LEU A 208 -6.86 5.10 5.92
N PRO A 209 -6.29 5.70 6.98
CA PRO A 209 -6.43 7.12 7.27
C PRO A 209 -5.53 7.99 6.38
N LEU A 210 -5.55 7.75 5.06
CA LEU A 210 -4.77 8.49 4.06
C LEU A 210 -5.28 9.93 3.95
N ARG A 211 -4.35 10.87 3.85
CA ARG A 211 -4.56 12.32 3.83
C ARG A 211 -4.02 12.92 2.53
N ASN A 212 -4.27 14.21 2.36
CA ASN A 212 -3.64 14.99 1.29
C ASN A 212 -2.10 14.85 1.37
N GLY A 213 -1.48 14.49 0.26
CA GLY A 213 -0.03 14.29 0.17
C GLY A 213 0.44 12.87 0.45
N ASP A 214 -0.45 11.98 0.92
CA ASP A 214 -0.16 10.55 1.06
C ASP A 214 -0.15 9.85 -0.29
N ARG A 215 0.30 8.60 -0.31
CA ARG A 215 0.52 7.86 -1.54
C ARG A 215 -0.06 6.45 -1.51
N LEU A 216 -0.21 5.84 -2.67
CA LEU A 216 -0.45 4.41 -2.83
C LEU A 216 0.57 3.82 -3.79
N GLY A 217 1.12 2.67 -3.44
CA GLY A 217 2.11 1.95 -4.24
C GLY A 217 1.47 1.21 -5.40
N HIS A 218 2.09 1.28 -6.58
CA HIS A 218 1.74 0.59 -7.83
C HIS A 218 0.42 1.00 -8.45
N CYS A 219 -0.71 0.68 -7.82
CA CYS A 219 -2.06 0.92 -8.33
C CYS A 219 -2.28 0.42 -9.77
N THR A 220 -1.61 -0.68 -10.16
CA THR A 220 -1.68 -1.20 -11.54
C THR A 220 -3.11 -1.50 -11.96
N ALA A 221 -3.94 -2.01 -11.04
CA ALA A 221 -5.31 -2.42 -11.32
C ALA A 221 -6.24 -1.29 -11.81
N ILE A 222 -6.00 -0.03 -11.45
CA ILE A 222 -6.78 1.11 -11.96
C ILE A 222 -6.19 1.72 -13.24
N GLY A 223 -4.97 1.33 -13.62
CA GLY A 223 -4.31 1.81 -14.83
C GLY A 223 -4.41 0.84 -16.00
N ILE A 224 -4.10 -0.44 -15.76
CA ILE A 224 -4.01 -1.47 -16.81
C ILE A 224 -5.33 -1.59 -17.57
N THR A 225 -5.28 -1.58 -18.90
CA THR A 225 -6.50 -1.72 -19.68
C THR A 225 -7.00 -3.18 -19.61
N PRO A 226 -8.33 -3.40 -19.60
CA PRO A 226 -8.86 -4.76 -19.57
C PRO A 226 -8.32 -5.64 -20.71
N SER A 227 -8.15 -5.09 -21.91
CA SER A 227 -7.61 -5.82 -23.07
C SER A 227 -6.17 -6.28 -22.87
N ILE A 228 -5.30 -5.45 -22.31
CA ILE A 228 -3.90 -5.84 -21.99
C ILE A 228 -3.90 -6.92 -20.91
N TRP A 229 -4.69 -6.73 -19.84
CA TRP A 229 -4.73 -7.66 -18.71
C TRP A 229 -5.23 -9.06 -19.12
N LYS A 230 -6.31 -9.13 -19.90
CA LYS A 230 -6.96 -10.39 -20.29
C LYS A 230 -6.14 -11.23 -21.28
N ARG A 231 -5.31 -10.58 -22.10
CA ARG A 231 -4.63 -11.19 -23.27
C ARG A 231 -3.75 -12.42 -22.95
N SER A 232 -3.23 -12.53 -21.73
CA SER A 232 -2.37 -13.64 -21.29
C SER A 232 -3.00 -14.53 -20.23
N LEU A 233 -4.31 -14.37 -19.99
CA LEU A 233 -5.05 -15.09 -18.94
C LEU A 233 -6.01 -16.13 -19.53
N PRO A 234 -6.29 -17.22 -18.79
CA PRO A 234 -7.31 -18.19 -19.17
C PRO A 234 -8.73 -17.59 -19.13
N LEU A 235 -9.68 -18.25 -19.80
CA LEU A 235 -11.09 -17.82 -19.90
C LEU A 235 -11.84 -17.80 -18.56
N SER A 236 -11.34 -18.51 -17.55
CA SER A 236 -11.83 -18.47 -16.18
C SER A 236 -10.66 -18.37 -15.20
N LEU A 237 -10.91 -17.71 -14.07
CA LEU A 237 -9.97 -17.55 -12.98
C LEU A 237 -10.59 -18.11 -11.70
N SER A 238 -9.74 -18.70 -10.86
CA SER A 238 -10.11 -19.21 -9.56
C SER A 238 -9.92 -18.16 -8.49
N MET A 239 -10.94 -17.92 -7.67
CA MET A 239 -10.85 -17.04 -6.50
C MET A 239 -11.70 -17.58 -5.35
N THR A 240 -11.43 -17.15 -4.13
CA THR A 240 -12.25 -17.55 -2.98
C THR A 240 -13.65 -16.96 -3.07
N LYS A 241 -14.64 -17.64 -2.48
CA LYS A 241 -15.99 -17.08 -2.29
C LYS A 241 -15.96 -15.77 -1.51
N GLU A 242 -15.01 -15.61 -0.58
CA GLU A 242 -14.73 -14.36 0.12
C GLU A 242 -14.41 -13.22 -0.86
N THR A 243 -13.39 -13.40 -1.71
CA THR A 243 -13.01 -12.40 -2.71
C THR A 243 -14.17 -12.11 -3.67
N ARG A 244 -14.85 -13.16 -4.15
CA ARG A 244 -15.98 -12.99 -5.07
C ARG A 244 -17.12 -12.19 -4.42
N LEU A 245 -17.46 -12.47 -3.17
CA LEU A 245 -18.51 -11.75 -2.45
C LEU A 245 -18.13 -10.27 -2.27
N LEU A 246 -16.88 -10.00 -1.90
CA LEU A 246 -16.32 -8.64 -1.78
C LEU A 246 -16.40 -7.87 -3.10
N ASP A 247 -15.98 -8.48 -4.19
CA ASP A 247 -16.02 -7.90 -5.53
C ASP A 247 -17.45 -7.57 -5.97
N LEU A 248 -18.42 -8.45 -5.70
CA LEU A 248 -19.82 -8.25 -6.11
C LEU A 248 -20.48 -7.08 -5.37
N VAL A 249 -20.24 -6.93 -4.06
CA VAL A 249 -20.76 -5.78 -3.31
C VAL A 249 -20.09 -4.49 -3.78
N PHE A 250 -18.79 -4.54 -4.09
CA PHE A 250 -18.07 -3.41 -4.67
C PHE A 250 -18.67 -2.98 -6.02
N ILE A 251 -18.90 -3.92 -6.95
CA ILE A 251 -19.54 -3.63 -8.25
C ILE A 251 -20.90 -2.98 -8.05
N TRP A 252 -21.75 -3.55 -7.19
CA TRP A 252 -23.06 -2.95 -6.89
C TRP A 252 -22.92 -1.53 -6.34
N ARG A 253 -22.02 -1.32 -5.37
CA ARG A 253 -21.84 -0.04 -4.69
C ARG A 253 -21.44 1.07 -5.66
N GLU A 254 -20.47 0.79 -6.52
CA GLU A 254 -19.91 1.78 -7.44
C GLU A 254 -20.80 2.00 -8.66
N LEU A 255 -21.38 0.94 -9.24
CA LEU A 255 -22.13 1.07 -10.50
C LEU A 255 -23.63 1.38 -10.31
N ARG A 256 -24.21 1.27 -9.12
CA ARG A 256 -25.66 1.51 -8.89
C ARG A 256 -26.12 2.93 -9.20
N SER A 257 -25.20 3.90 -9.24
CA SER A 257 -25.51 5.30 -9.57
C SER A 257 -25.27 5.63 -11.05
N HIS A 258 -24.77 4.67 -11.85
CA HIS A 258 -24.53 4.83 -13.28
C HIS A 258 -25.73 4.31 -14.08
N PRO A 259 -26.54 5.18 -14.73
CA PRO A 259 -27.76 4.73 -15.41
C PRO A 259 -27.52 3.65 -16.45
N GLU A 260 -26.45 3.77 -17.23
CA GLU A 260 -26.10 2.81 -18.30
C GLU A 260 -25.56 1.48 -17.77
N LEU A 261 -25.01 1.47 -16.55
CA LEU A 261 -24.39 0.30 -15.93
C LEU A 261 -25.24 -0.31 -14.80
N LEU A 262 -26.43 0.23 -14.54
CA LEU A 262 -27.32 -0.18 -13.46
C LEU A 262 -27.69 -1.67 -13.53
N ARG A 263 -27.76 -2.25 -14.73
CA ARG A 263 -27.99 -3.70 -14.91
C ARG A 263 -26.92 -4.53 -14.22
N TYR A 264 -25.65 -4.15 -14.38
CA TYR A 264 -24.51 -4.87 -13.82
C TYR A 264 -24.45 -4.73 -12.31
N ALA A 265 -24.80 -3.56 -11.77
CA ALA A 265 -24.96 -3.37 -10.34
C ALA A 265 -26.07 -4.28 -9.76
N SER A 266 -27.18 -4.40 -10.47
CA SER A 266 -28.32 -5.24 -10.05
C SER A 266 -27.97 -6.74 -10.09
N ASP A 267 -27.32 -7.20 -11.16
CA ASP A 267 -26.85 -8.58 -11.29
C ASP A 267 -25.83 -8.92 -10.20
N ALA A 268 -24.91 -7.99 -9.92
CA ALA A 268 -23.93 -8.15 -8.85
C ALA A 268 -24.59 -8.26 -7.47
N ALA A 269 -25.63 -7.45 -7.19
CA ALA A 269 -26.38 -7.54 -5.95
C ALA A 269 -27.10 -8.89 -5.78
N ILE A 270 -27.72 -9.40 -6.85
CA ILE A 270 -28.42 -10.71 -6.84
C ILE A 270 -27.42 -11.85 -6.56
N GLU A 271 -26.27 -11.85 -7.25
CA GLU A 271 -25.22 -12.84 -7.02
C GLU A 271 -24.62 -12.72 -5.61
N ALA A 272 -24.39 -11.49 -5.12
CA ALA A 272 -23.85 -11.27 -3.78
C ALA A 272 -24.77 -11.85 -2.70
N VAL A 273 -26.08 -11.59 -2.78
CA VAL A 273 -27.06 -12.14 -1.84
C VAL A 273 -27.08 -13.67 -1.91
N ARG A 274 -27.13 -14.25 -3.11
CA ARG A 274 -27.09 -15.71 -3.31
C ARG A 274 -25.81 -16.35 -2.74
N LEU A 275 -24.66 -15.72 -2.94
CA LEU A 275 -23.40 -16.20 -2.42
C LEU A 275 -23.33 -16.05 -0.89
N ALA A 276 -23.84 -14.95 -0.34
CA ALA A 276 -23.94 -14.74 1.10
C ALA A 276 -24.81 -15.81 1.79
N HIS A 277 -25.95 -16.19 1.19
CA HIS A 277 -26.78 -17.29 1.71
C HIS A 277 -25.98 -18.60 1.85
N LYS A 278 -25.11 -18.91 0.88
CA LYS A 278 -24.23 -20.09 0.95
C LYS A 278 -23.15 -19.92 2.02
N VAL A 279 -22.44 -18.80 2.01
CA VAL A 279 -21.30 -18.54 2.91
C VAL A 279 -21.72 -18.51 4.37
N PHE A 280 -22.82 -17.82 4.68
CA PHE A 280 -23.33 -17.68 6.04
C PHE A 280 -24.33 -18.77 6.44
N SER A 281 -24.72 -19.65 5.50
CA SER A 281 -25.77 -20.66 5.72
C SER A 281 -27.08 -20.04 6.25
N LEU A 282 -27.53 -18.97 5.60
CA LEU A 282 -28.65 -18.16 6.06
C LEU A 282 -30.00 -18.83 5.73
N GLU A 283 -30.83 -18.97 6.76
CA GLU A 283 -32.25 -19.34 6.64
C GLU A 283 -33.13 -18.12 6.32
N GLU A 284 -32.80 -16.96 6.87
CA GLU A 284 -33.51 -15.70 6.63
C GLU A 284 -32.93 -14.93 5.44
N GLU A 285 -33.79 -14.24 4.68
CA GLU A 285 -33.38 -13.32 3.61
C GLU A 285 -32.43 -12.23 4.10
N VAL A 286 -31.38 -11.93 3.33
CA VAL A 286 -30.44 -10.83 3.57
C VAL A 286 -30.45 -9.86 2.38
N SER A 287 -30.44 -8.56 2.67
CA SER A 287 -30.36 -7.53 1.63
C SER A 287 -28.92 -7.21 1.26
N ILE A 288 -28.70 -6.72 0.04
CA ILE A 288 -27.40 -6.19 -0.39
C ILE A 288 -26.91 -5.04 0.51
N THR A 289 -27.83 -4.20 1.02
CA THR A 289 -27.51 -3.12 1.96
C THR A 289 -27.02 -3.63 3.31
N THR A 290 -27.52 -4.79 3.78
CA THR A 290 -27.01 -5.43 5.00
C THR A 290 -25.59 -5.94 4.77
N LEU A 291 -25.31 -6.53 3.59
CA LEU A 291 -23.96 -6.99 3.23
C LEU A 291 -22.97 -5.83 3.11
N ASP A 292 -23.41 -4.72 2.53
CA ASP A 292 -22.65 -3.47 2.46
C ASP A 292 -22.21 -3.00 3.85
N GLN A 293 -23.13 -2.99 4.81
CA GLN A 293 -22.83 -2.66 6.21
C GLN A 293 -21.86 -3.65 6.87
N VAL A 294 -21.96 -4.96 6.57
CA VAL A 294 -20.99 -5.95 7.02
C VAL A 294 -19.60 -5.64 6.49
N PHE A 295 -19.49 -5.21 5.23
CA PHE A 295 -18.22 -4.91 4.59
C PHE A 295 -17.59 -3.61 5.07
N GLU A 296 -18.38 -2.59 5.40
CA GLU A 296 -17.87 -1.35 6.03
C GLU A 296 -17.24 -1.60 7.41
N MET A 297 -17.64 -2.68 8.10
CA MET A 297 -17.07 -3.03 9.41
C MET A 297 -15.73 -3.75 9.35
N ARG A 298 -15.25 -4.11 8.15
CA ARG A 298 -13.96 -4.81 7.99
C ARG A 298 -12.77 -4.04 8.57
N GLY A 299 -12.82 -2.71 8.56
CA GLY A 299 -11.80 -1.83 9.14
C GLY A 299 -11.84 -1.71 10.67
N LEU A 300 -12.74 -2.42 11.36
CA LEU A 300 -12.78 -2.45 12.83
C LEU A 300 -11.73 -3.39 13.39
N LEU A 301 -11.14 -3.00 14.53
CA LEU A 301 -10.31 -3.90 15.32
C LEU A 301 -11.16 -5.07 15.82
N ALA A 302 -10.79 -6.31 15.49
CA ALA A 302 -11.53 -7.50 15.92
C ALA A 302 -11.69 -7.58 17.45
N GLU A 303 -10.65 -7.19 18.19
CA GLU A 303 -10.60 -7.14 19.66
C GLU A 303 -11.35 -5.96 20.29
N SER A 304 -12.10 -5.17 19.51
CA SER A 304 -12.88 -4.05 20.03
C SER A 304 -14.03 -4.50 20.96
N GLU A 305 -14.38 -3.63 21.89
CA GLU A 305 -15.51 -3.79 22.80
C GLU A 305 -16.81 -3.88 21.99
N GLY A 306 -17.64 -4.89 22.29
CA GLY A 306 -18.89 -5.13 21.56
C GLY A 306 -18.75 -5.98 20.30
N LEU A 307 -17.53 -6.40 19.92
CA LEU A 307 -17.28 -7.35 18.83
C LEU A 307 -16.80 -8.71 19.36
N LEU A 308 -15.49 -8.89 19.56
CA LEU A 308 -14.91 -10.13 20.11
C LEU A 308 -14.40 -10.00 21.55
N SER A 309 -14.20 -8.78 22.06
CA SER A 309 -13.76 -8.56 23.44
C SER A 309 -14.95 -8.44 24.39
N GLU A 310 -14.90 -9.22 25.47
CA GLU A 310 -15.58 -8.96 26.74
C GLU A 310 -14.48 -8.46 27.69
N LEU A 311 -14.36 -7.15 27.91
CA LEU A 311 -13.21 -6.61 28.66
C LEU A 311 -13.20 -7.14 30.11
N ASN A 312 -12.30 -8.08 30.42
CA ASN A 312 -11.96 -8.49 31.79
C ASN A 312 -10.82 -7.66 32.41
N GLU A 313 -10.15 -6.80 31.63
CA GLU A 313 -9.10 -5.89 32.13
C GLU A 313 -9.29 -4.46 31.62
N PRO A 314 -9.15 -3.43 32.47
CA PRO A 314 -9.27 -2.05 32.05
C PRO A 314 -8.11 -1.68 31.11
N LEU A 315 -8.44 -1.20 29.91
CA LEU A 315 -7.48 -0.55 29.02
C LEU A 315 -6.83 0.61 29.79
N LYS A 316 -5.49 0.64 29.82
CA LYS A 316 -4.76 1.73 30.48
C LYS A 316 -5.24 3.06 29.87
N PRO A 317 -5.68 4.05 30.67
CA PRO A 317 -6.34 5.28 30.20
C PRO A 317 -5.44 6.27 29.43
N LYS A 318 -4.29 5.82 28.89
CA LYS A 318 -3.34 6.62 28.10
C LYS A 318 -2.83 5.89 26.84
N SER A 319 -3.49 4.81 26.40
CA SER A 319 -3.08 4.10 25.18
C SER A 319 -3.68 4.77 23.94
N LEU A 320 -2.87 5.01 22.90
CA LEU A 320 -3.36 5.46 21.58
C LEU A 320 -4.32 4.45 20.92
N TRP A 321 -4.35 3.22 21.43
CA TRP A 321 -5.26 2.16 20.99
C TRP A 321 -6.68 2.28 21.57
N LEU A 322 -6.90 3.09 22.61
CA LEU A 322 -8.18 3.14 23.33
C LEU A 322 -9.36 3.42 22.39
N GLU A 323 -9.24 4.42 21.51
CA GLU A 323 -10.28 4.72 20.53
C GLU A 323 -10.57 3.57 19.57
N GLU A 324 -9.56 2.75 19.22
CA GLU A 324 -9.77 1.58 18.35
C GLU A 324 -10.53 0.47 19.06
N TYR A 325 -10.35 0.33 20.37
CA TYR A 325 -11.11 -0.61 21.19
C TYR A 325 -12.56 -0.16 21.39
N GLU A 326 -12.81 1.14 21.51
CA GLU A 326 -14.15 1.69 21.71
C GLU A 326 -14.95 1.86 20.40
N ARG A 327 -14.28 1.87 19.24
CA ARG A 327 -14.91 2.14 17.93
C ARG A 327 -16.10 1.24 17.61
N ALA A 328 -16.01 -0.07 17.85
CA ALA A 328 -17.13 -0.97 17.58
C ALA A 328 -18.30 -0.77 18.55
N ARG A 329 -18.03 -0.42 19.81
CA ARG A 329 -19.07 -0.10 20.80
C ARG A 329 -19.91 1.09 20.36
N GLU A 330 -19.28 2.13 19.82
CA GLU A 330 -20.03 3.29 19.30
C GLU A 330 -20.89 2.89 18.09
N LEU A 331 -20.39 2.01 17.23
CA LEU A 331 -21.16 1.50 16.09
C LEU A 331 -22.38 0.66 16.53
N VAL A 332 -22.25 -0.13 17.61
CA VAL A 332 -23.34 -0.94 18.18
C VAL A 332 -24.52 -0.08 18.64
N LYS A 333 -24.29 1.19 19.02
CA LYS A 333 -25.37 2.11 19.43
C LYS A 333 -26.22 2.60 18.25
N THR A 334 -25.78 2.39 17.01
CA THR A 334 -26.47 2.87 15.82
C THR A 334 -27.65 1.96 15.46
N THR A 335 -28.83 2.55 15.22
CA THR A 335 -30.04 1.81 14.82
C THR A 335 -29.80 1.00 13.55
N GLY A 336 -30.26 -0.25 13.53
CA GLY A 336 -30.14 -1.16 12.37
C GLY A 336 -28.85 -1.99 12.33
N MET A 337 -27.87 -1.76 13.21
CA MET A 337 -26.59 -2.47 13.16
C MET A 337 -26.59 -3.88 13.78
N LYS A 338 -27.67 -4.29 14.47
CA LYS A 338 -27.74 -5.59 15.17
C LYS A 338 -27.49 -6.78 14.24
N ARG A 339 -28.14 -6.82 13.07
CA ARG A 339 -27.99 -7.92 12.10
C ARG A 339 -26.64 -7.90 11.39
N PRO A 340 -26.17 -6.76 10.82
CA PRO A 340 -24.80 -6.66 10.30
C PRO A 340 -23.74 -7.11 11.30
N LEU A 341 -23.79 -6.64 12.56
CA LEU A 341 -22.80 -7.00 13.58
C LEU A 341 -22.77 -8.50 13.87
N LYS A 342 -23.94 -9.14 13.94
CA LYS A 342 -24.04 -10.60 14.09
C LYS A 342 -23.35 -11.33 12.94
N LEU A 343 -23.62 -10.90 11.69
CA LEU A 343 -22.99 -11.48 10.50
C LEU A 343 -21.48 -11.21 10.47
N TYR A 344 -21.03 -10.01 10.83
CA TYR A 344 -19.60 -9.71 10.87
C TYR A 344 -18.87 -10.49 11.97
N LYS A 345 -19.50 -10.68 13.14
CA LYS A 345 -18.98 -11.58 14.17
C LYS A 345 -18.85 -13.01 13.65
N GLN A 346 -19.87 -13.53 12.96
CA GLN A 346 -19.79 -14.85 12.32
C GLN A 346 -18.71 -14.92 11.23
N TRP A 347 -18.57 -13.86 10.42
CA TRP A 347 -17.49 -13.73 9.44
C TRP A 347 -16.14 -13.85 10.11
N LEU A 348 -15.96 -13.21 11.26
CA LEU A 348 -14.71 -13.29 12.00
C LEU A 348 -14.53 -14.64 12.70
N THR A 349 -15.54 -15.26 13.30
CA THR A 349 -15.36 -16.37 14.27
C THR A 349 -15.98 -17.72 13.94
N SER A 350 -16.95 -17.79 13.03
CA SER A 350 -17.61 -19.07 12.73
C SER A 350 -16.74 -19.94 11.84
N ASP A 351 -16.38 -21.14 12.32
CA ASP A 351 -15.61 -22.12 11.55
C ASP A 351 -16.31 -22.52 10.25
N ASN A 352 -17.64 -22.67 10.28
CA ASN A 352 -18.41 -22.97 9.07
C ASN A 352 -18.30 -21.82 8.05
N VAL A 353 -18.51 -20.57 8.48
CA VAL A 353 -18.43 -19.41 7.57
C VAL A 353 -17.03 -19.24 7.00
N ARG A 354 -15.99 -19.39 7.84
CA ARG A 354 -14.59 -19.34 7.40
C ARG A 354 -14.27 -20.44 6.40
N LYS A 355 -14.71 -21.67 6.65
CA LYS A 355 -14.54 -22.79 5.72
C LYS A 355 -15.24 -22.48 4.39
N GLN A 356 -16.52 -22.10 4.44
CA GLN A 356 -17.31 -21.80 3.25
C GLN A 356 -16.68 -20.69 2.42
N ARG A 357 -16.31 -19.56 3.03
CA ARG A 357 -15.77 -18.42 2.28
C ARG A 357 -14.37 -18.68 1.70
N ALA A 358 -13.60 -19.59 2.30
CA ALA A 358 -12.28 -20.00 1.81
C ALA A 358 -12.34 -20.97 0.62
N GLU A 359 -13.52 -21.54 0.33
CA GLU A 359 -13.69 -22.37 -0.86
C GLU A 359 -13.52 -21.55 -2.14
N TYR A 360 -12.90 -22.15 -3.15
CA TYR A 360 -12.68 -21.54 -4.44
C TYR A 360 -13.90 -21.66 -5.34
N VAL A 361 -14.10 -20.65 -6.18
CA VAL A 361 -15.08 -20.62 -7.25
C VAL A 361 -14.39 -20.21 -8.54
N GLU A 362 -14.78 -20.84 -9.63
CA GLU A 362 -14.39 -20.41 -10.98
C GLU A 362 -15.27 -19.25 -11.41
N VAL A 363 -14.63 -18.20 -11.90
CA VAL A 363 -15.28 -16.99 -12.39
C VAL A 363 -14.79 -16.74 -13.81
N ALA A 364 -15.72 -16.52 -14.75
CA ALA A 364 -15.37 -16.17 -16.11
C ALA A 364 -14.52 -14.89 -16.13
N LEU A 365 -13.47 -14.84 -16.92
CA LEU A 365 -12.58 -13.67 -17.06
C LEU A 365 -13.35 -12.40 -17.44
N GLU A 366 -14.41 -12.55 -18.22
CA GLU A 366 -15.26 -11.48 -18.72
C GLU A 366 -16.65 -11.48 -18.07
N TYR A 367 -16.73 -11.76 -16.77
CA TYR A 367 -18.01 -11.72 -16.05
C TYR A 367 -18.60 -10.30 -15.94
N LEU A 368 -17.80 -9.27 -16.21
CA LEU A 368 -18.17 -7.87 -16.30
C LEU A 368 -17.55 -7.32 -17.59
N PRO A 369 -18.28 -6.54 -18.41
CA PRO A 369 -17.73 -6.05 -19.66
C PRO A 369 -16.69 -4.94 -19.42
N ASP A 370 -15.91 -4.63 -20.45
CA ASP A 370 -14.77 -3.72 -20.32
C ASP A 370 -15.20 -2.29 -19.97
N GLU A 371 -16.33 -1.80 -20.49
CA GLU A 371 -16.86 -0.48 -20.14
C GLU A 371 -17.19 -0.36 -18.65
N ALA A 372 -17.72 -1.42 -18.04
CA ALA A 372 -18.03 -1.43 -16.62
C ALA A 372 -16.77 -1.58 -15.76
N VAL A 373 -15.77 -2.35 -16.21
CA VAL A 373 -14.47 -2.43 -15.55
C VAL A 373 -13.78 -1.06 -15.58
N VAL A 374 -13.76 -0.38 -16.73
CA VAL A 374 -13.21 0.98 -16.87
C VAL A 374 -13.94 1.97 -15.96
N ALA A 375 -15.27 1.91 -15.87
CA ALA A 375 -16.03 2.74 -14.94
C ALA A 375 -15.64 2.52 -13.48
N LEU A 376 -15.37 1.27 -13.07
CA LEU A 376 -14.84 0.98 -11.72
C LEU A 376 -13.44 1.58 -11.52
N GLN A 377 -12.55 1.49 -12.53
CA GLN A 377 -11.23 2.12 -12.47
C GLN A 377 -11.36 3.63 -12.28
N GLN A 378 -12.20 4.28 -13.10
CA GLN A 378 -12.43 5.72 -13.07
C GLN A 378 -13.05 6.20 -11.75
N ALA A 379 -13.98 5.43 -11.18
CA ALA A 379 -14.55 5.73 -9.86
C ALA A 379 -13.47 5.75 -8.76
N VAL A 380 -12.54 4.78 -8.79
CA VAL A 380 -11.42 4.74 -7.83
C VAL A 380 -10.40 5.85 -8.11
N MET A 381 -10.07 6.12 -9.38
CA MET A 381 -9.20 7.23 -9.77
C MET A 381 -9.75 8.58 -9.27
N ALA A 382 -11.05 8.83 -9.43
CA ALA A 382 -11.71 10.04 -8.93
C ALA A 382 -11.56 10.18 -7.41
N LYS A 383 -11.81 9.10 -6.64
CA LYS A 383 -11.63 9.11 -5.17
C LYS A 383 -10.18 9.39 -4.75
N MET A 384 -9.20 8.91 -5.51
CA MET A 384 -7.78 9.18 -5.26
C MET A 384 -7.43 10.64 -5.54
N ALA A 385 -7.84 11.14 -6.71
CA ALA A 385 -7.59 12.52 -7.13
C ALA A 385 -8.24 13.54 -6.18
N ASP A 386 -9.51 13.32 -5.78
CA ASP A 386 -10.24 14.19 -4.86
C ASP A 386 -9.55 14.33 -3.49
N ARG A 387 -8.79 13.31 -3.08
CA ARG A 387 -8.04 13.28 -1.82
C ARG A 387 -6.59 13.75 -1.97
N ASN A 388 -6.17 14.12 -3.17
CA ASN A 388 -4.79 14.45 -3.51
C ASN A 388 -3.82 13.35 -3.07
N ILE A 389 -4.15 12.10 -3.39
CA ILE A 389 -3.28 10.94 -3.14
C ILE A 389 -2.49 10.64 -4.41
N ALA A 390 -1.16 10.59 -4.30
CA ALA A 390 -0.31 10.28 -5.44
C ALA A 390 -0.06 8.77 -5.58
N ILE A 391 0.28 8.35 -6.79
CA ILE A 391 0.64 6.96 -7.10
C ILE A 391 2.16 6.85 -7.17
N GLU A 392 2.75 5.95 -6.39
CA GLU A 392 4.13 5.53 -6.60
C GLU A 392 4.15 4.47 -7.71
N CYS A 393 4.60 4.84 -8.90
CA CYS A 393 4.57 4.00 -10.08
C CYS A 393 5.99 3.52 -10.42
N PRO A 394 6.28 2.21 -10.33
CA PRO A 394 7.53 1.62 -10.81
C PRO A 394 7.38 0.84 -12.13
N PRO A 395 7.47 1.48 -13.31
CA PRO A 395 7.17 0.86 -14.60
C PRO A 395 7.91 -0.44 -14.89
N THR A 396 9.21 -0.53 -14.58
CA THR A 396 9.97 -1.78 -14.79
C THR A 396 9.44 -2.90 -13.91
N SER A 397 9.19 -2.65 -12.63
CA SER A 397 8.65 -3.66 -11.70
C SER A 397 7.26 -4.14 -12.16
N ASN A 398 6.35 -3.20 -12.41
CA ASN A 398 5.00 -3.52 -12.90
C ASN A 398 5.04 -4.31 -14.22
N THR A 399 5.96 -3.96 -15.12
CA THR A 399 6.13 -4.69 -16.40
C THR A 399 6.60 -6.12 -16.19
N ARG A 400 7.45 -6.37 -15.19
CA ARG A 400 8.00 -7.70 -14.90
C ARG A 400 7.01 -8.59 -14.13
N ILE A 401 6.14 -7.98 -13.32
CA ILE A 401 5.22 -8.70 -12.43
C ILE A 401 3.83 -8.88 -13.06
N SER A 402 3.33 -7.88 -13.78
CA SER A 402 1.96 -7.85 -14.32
C SER A 402 1.88 -8.33 -15.78
N GLN A 403 0.72 -8.16 -16.42
CA GLN A 403 0.39 -8.71 -17.76
C GLN A 403 0.88 -7.85 -18.93
N TYR A 404 2.00 -7.14 -18.75
CA TYR A 404 2.66 -6.37 -19.80
C TYR A 404 3.67 -7.22 -20.56
N ARG A 405 3.83 -6.99 -21.86
CA ARG A 405 4.93 -7.61 -22.64
C ARG A 405 6.20 -6.79 -22.57
N ASN A 406 6.08 -5.48 -22.47
CA ASN A 406 7.18 -4.53 -22.41
C ASN A 406 6.69 -3.19 -21.84
N VAL A 407 7.63 -2.35 -21.40
CA VAL A 407 7.35 -1.05 -20.77
C VAL A 407 6.50 -0.15 -21.67
N SER A 408 6.54 -0.32 -22.99
CA SER A 408 5.78 0.55 -23.89
C SER A 408 4.25 0.35 -23.81
N GLU A 409 3.79 -0.78 -23.27
CA GLU A 409 2.37 -1.06 -23.00
C GLU A 409 1.93 -0.54 -21.62
N HIS A 410 2.82 0.07 -20.85
CA HIS A 410 2.57 0.40 -19.46
C HIS A 410 1.50 1.50 -19.29
N HIS A 411 0.61 1.30 -18.33
CA HIS A 411 -0.51 2.18 -18.03
C HIS A 411 -0.13 3.62 -17.61
N ILE A 412 1.13 3.88 -17.29
CA ILE A 412 1.62 5.24 -17.03
C ILE A 412 1.35 6.19 -18.22
N PHE A 413 1.36 5.68 -19.46
CA PHE A 413 1.10 6.50 -20.64
C PHE A 413 -0.38 6.92 -20.77
N ARG A 414 -1.30 6.07 -20.30
CA ARG A 414 -2.71 6.43 -20.09
C ARG A 414 -2.82 7.55 -19.07
N TRP A 415 -2.18 7.41 -17.91
CA TRP A 415 -2.22 8.42 -16.85
C TRP A 415 -1.51 9.75 -17.23
N MET A 416 -0.52 9.72 -18.12
CA MET A 416 0.11 10.92 -18.71
C MET A 416 -0.78 11.66 -19.72
N GLY A 417 -1.94 11.07 -20.07
CA GLY A 417 -2.88 11.62 -21.05
C GLY A 417 -2.34 11.60 -22.48
N LEU A 418 -1.53 10.60 -22.86
CA LEU A 418 -1.00 10.55 -24.22
C LEU A 418 -2.12 10.28 -25.24
N PRO A 419 -2.10 10.97 -26.41
CA PRO A 419 -3.05 10.69 -27.49
C PRO A 419 -3.01 9.21 -27.89
N GLY A 420 -4.19 8.58 -27.93
CA GLY A 420 -4.34 7.15 -28.27
C GLY A 420 -4.20 6.18 -27.10
N GLU A 421 -3.68 6.63 -25.95
CA GLU A 421 -3.60 5.82 -24.72
C GLU A 421 -4.57 6.31 -23.63
N ALA A 422 -4.93 7.59 -23.65
CA ALA A 422 -5.91 8.17 -22.73
C ALA A 422 -7.30 7.56 -22.94
N ILE A 423 -8.03 7.33 -21.84
CA ILE A 423 -9.41 6.86 -21.87
C ILE A 423 -10.33 8.01 -21.47
N GLU A 424 -11.40 8.24 -22.25
CA GLU A 424 -12.39 9.27 -21.95
C GLU A 424 -13.04 9.01 -20.57
N GLY A 425 -13.15 10.06 -19.75
CA GLY A 425 -13.64 9.98 -18.37
C GLY A 425 -12.55 9.77 -17.31
N ASP A 426 -11.30 9.52 -17.71
CA ASP A 426 -10.18 9.47 -16.76
C ASP A 426 -9.92 10.84 -16.14
N VAL A 427 -9.73 10.86 -14.81
CA VAL A 427 -9.23 12.04 -14.10
C VAL A 427 -7.70 12.09 -14.16
N PRO A 428 -7.08 13.29 -14.15
CA PRO A 428 -5.63 13.40 -14.04
C PRO A 428 -5.11 12.81 -12.73
N MET A 429 -4.11 11.94 -12.83
CA MET A 429 -3.49 11.31 -11.66
C MET A 429 -2.15 11.97 -11.33
N SER A 430 -1.89 12.17 -10.03
CA SER A 430 -0.57 12.56 -9.53
C SER A 430 0.35 11.34 -9.49
N ILE A 431 1.29 11.25 -10.42
CA ILE A 431 2.21 10.09 -10.53
C ILE A 431 3.60 10.48 -10.03
N CYS A 432 4.14 9.68 -9.11
CA CYS A 432 5.52 9.74 -8.66
C CYS A 432 6.26 8.50 -9.18
N LEU A 433 7.39 8.67 -9.86
CA LEU A 433 8.16 7.54 -10.37
C LEU A 433 8.96 6.88 -9.24
N GLY A 434 8.93 5.55 -9.16
CA GLY A 434 9.74 4.75 -8.25
C GLY A 434 10.57 3.70 -8.99
N SER A 435 11.68 3.27 -8.38
CA SER A 435 12.50 2.16 -8.90
C SER A 435 12.20 0.80 -8.24
N ASP A 436 11.34 0.81 -7.22
CA ASP A 436 10.97 -0.37 -6.41
C ASP A 436 12.20 -1.07 -5.78
N ASP A 437 12.63 -2.22 -6.32
CA ASP A 437 13.81 -2.97 -5.88
C ASP A 437 14.96 -2.94 -6.93
N PRO A 438 15.84 -1.91 -6.93
CA PRO A 438 16.91 -1.76 -7.91
C PRO A 438 17.85 -2.96 -8.04
N GLY A 439 18.13 -3.63 -6.91
CA GLY A 439 19.00 -4.81 -6.87
C GLY A 439 18.40 -6.04 -7.57
N ILE A 440 17.08 -6.10 -7.74
CA ILE A 440 16.37 -7.22 -8.37
C ILE A 440 16.06 -6.88 -9.84
N PHE A 441 15.56 -5.68 -10.09
CA PHE A 441 15.15 -5.28 -11.44
C PHE A 441 16.30 -4.74 -12.30
N ALA A 442 17.49 -4.55 -11.70
CA ALA A 442 18.64 -3.92 -12.33
C ALA A 442 18.28 -2.56 -12.96
N ALA A 443 17.42 -1.80 -12.27
CA ALA A 443 16.93 -0.50 -12.67
C ALA A 443 17.00 0.47 -11.48
N ASP A 444 17.55 1.66 -11.69
CA ASP A 444 17.52 2.77 -10.75
C ASP A 444 16.55 3.87 -11.22
N LEU A 445 16.30 4.87 -10.36
CA LEU A 445 15.38 5.97 -10.69
C LEU A 445 15.76 6.70 -12.00
N LYS A 446 17.06 6.87 -12.26
CA LYS A 446 17.56 7.50 -13.49
C LYS A 446 17.20 6.66 -14.72
N SER A 447 17.36 5.35 -14.63
CA SER A 447 17.01 4.42 -15.70
C SER A 447 15.50 4.36 -15.95
N GLU A 448 14.66 4.45 -14.92
CA GLU A 448 13.20 4.54 -15.07
C GLU A 448 12.80 5.77 -15.91
N PHE A 449 13.35 6.95 -15.57
CA PHE A 449 13.12 8.16 -16.35
C PHE A 449 13.63 8.05 -17.79
N TYR A 450 14.81 7.44 -17.98
CA TYR A 450 15.36 7.19 -19.30
C TYR A 450 14.49 6.24 -20.13
N HIS A 451 13.95 5.18 -19.54
CA HIS A 451 13.03 4.26 -20.21
C HIS A 451 11.77 4.99 -20.68
N LEU A 452 11.15 5.81 -19.83
CA LEU A 452 9.98 6.60 -20.21
C LEU A 452 10.31 7.56 -21.37
N PHE A 453 11.42 8.29 -21.27
CA PHE A 453 11.87 9.20 -22.33
C PHE A 453 12.06 8.49 -23.68
N VAL A 454 12.70 7.31 -23.68
CA VAL A 454 12.93 6.53 -24.90
C VAL A 454 11.61 6.03 -25.49
N VAL A 455 10.66 5.59 -24.66
CA VAL A 455 9.35 5.15 -25.16
C VAL A 455 8.56 6.33 -25.75
N LEU A 456 8.54 7.48 -25.06
CA LEU A 456 7.85 8.70 -25.53
C LEU A 456 8.37 9.15 -26.90
N THR A 457 9.69 9.11 -27.10
CA THR A 457 10.29 9.54 -28.37
C THR A 457 10.17 8.49 -29.48
N ARG A 458 10.45 7.21 -29.19
CA ARG A 458 10.55 6.16 -30.22
C ARG A 458 9.21 5.51 -30.58
N LYS A 459 8.31 5.31 -29.60
CA LYS A 459 6.99 4.70 -29.85
C LYS A 459 5.94 5.76 -30.13
N PHE A 460 5.87 6.79 -29.29
CA PHE A 460 4.82 7.81 -29.39
C PHE A 460 5.20 8.98 -30.30
N GLY A 461 6.44 9.01 -30.81
CA GLY A 461 6.88 9.99 -31.80
C GLY A 461 6.96 11.43 -31.26
N LEU A 462 6.97 11.62 -29.93
CA LEU A 462 7.13 12.95 -29.34
C LEU A 462 8.51 13.52 -29.69
N SER A 463 8.58 14.83 -29.88
CA SER A 463 9.88 15.49 -29.96
C SER A 463 10.64 15.31 -28.63
N PRO A 464 11.98 15.30 -28.64
CA PRO A 464 12.77 15.24 -27.40
C PRO A 464 12.36 16.31 -26.38
N ALA A 465 12.01 17.52 -26.84
CA ALA A 465 11.57 18.58 -25.95
C ALA A 465 10.23 18.27 -25.27
N ASP A 466 9.26 17.67 -25.99
CA ASP A 466 7.96 17.33 -25.43
C ASP A 466 8.04 16.12 -24.49
N ALA A 467 8.83 15.12 -24.87
CA ALA A 467 9.11 13.96 -24.02
C ALA A 467 9.80 14.36 -22.70
N LEU A 468 10.75 15.29 -22.76
CA LEU A 468 11.38 15.85 -21.56
C LEU A 468 10.39 16.59 -20.66
N ARG A 469 9.45 17.36 -21.23
CA ARG A 469 8.41 18.05 -20.42
C ARG A 469 7.53 17.04 -19.68
N LYS A 470 7.06 15.99 -20.36
CA LYS A 470 6.26 14.92 -19.74
C LYS A 470 7.00 14.18 -18.63
N VAL A 471 8.26 13.87 -18.83
CA VAL A 471 9.11 13.25 -17.80
C VAL A 471 9.37 14.20 -16.62
N ALA A 472 9.59 15.49 -16.91
CA ALA A 472 9.79 16.50 -15.88
C ALA A 472 8.55 16.71 -14.99
N GLU A 473 7.34 16.63 -15.55
CA GLU A 473 6.08 16.68 -14.78
C GLU A 473 6.01 15.55 -13.73
N VAL A 474 6.36 14.33 -14.11
CA VAL A 474 6.39 13.18 -13.17
C VAL A 474 7.48 13.33 -12.11
N ASN A 475 8.65 13.86 -12.49
CA ASN A 475 9.72 14.15 -11.53
C ASN A 475 9.30 15.24 -10.53
N GLU A 476 8.58 16.25 -11.00
CA GLU A 476 8.07 17.33 -10.17
C GLU A 476 6.99 16.86 -9.20
N ASN A 477 6.10 15.95 -9.62
CA ASN A 477 5.18 15.28 -8.70
C ASN A 477 5.94 14.52 -7.60
N GLY A 478 7.02 13.80 -7.95
CA GLY A 478 7.91 13.16 -6.96
C GLY A 478 8.48 14.16 -5.94
N ARG A 479 8.79 15.39 -6.38
CA ARG A 479 9.21 16.47 -5.50
C ARG A 479 8.05 16.94 -4.61
N ILE A 480 6.85 17.13 -5.16
CA ILE A 480 5.68 17.63 -4.42
C ILE A 480 5.22 16.64 -3.34
N TYR A 481 5.17 15.35 -3.66
CA TYR A 481 4.64 14.28 -2.79
C TYR A 481 5.73 13.52 -2.01
N ARG A 482 6.91 14.12 -1.85
CA ARG A 482 8.01 13.53 -1.07
C ARG A 482 7.67 13.55 0.42
N PHE A 483 8.15 12.56 1.17
CA PHE A 483 7.98 12.52 2.63
C PHE A 483 9.09 13.27 3.37
N HIS A 484 9.54 14.40 2.83
CA HIS A 484 10.56 15.29 3.40
C HIS A 484 9.93 16.65 3.71
N ASP A 485 10.48 17.36 4.70
CA ASP A 485 10.00 18.70 5.01
C ASP A 485 10.16 19.66 3.81
N VAL A 486 9.23 20.60 3.71
CA VAL A 486 9.28 21.67 2.72
C VAL A 486 10.16 22.78 3.29
N SER A 487 11.42 22.82 2.85
CA SER A 487 12.34 23.93 3.11
C SER A 487 12.04 25.15 2.24
#